data_AF-A0A540MFK4-F1
#
_entry.id   AF-A0A540MFK4-F1
#
_cell.length_a   1.000
_cell.length_b   1.000
_cell.length_c   1.000
_cell.angle_alpha   90.00
_cell.angle_beta   90.00
_cell.angle_gamma   90.00
#
_symmetry.space_group_name_H-M   'P 1'
#
loop_
_entity.id
_entity.type
_entity.pdbx_description
1 polymer ?
#
loop_
_entity_poly.entity_id
_entity_poly.type
_entity_poly.pdbx_seq_one_letter_code
_entity_poly.pdbx_strand_id
1 'polypeptide(L)'
;MDEFQLQEQLSFLLSLFLTLAFSDDPDYVYTAYVRTGFIIKAGTDSTVNLRLYDTYGYGIEITNLEAWGGLMGPGYNYFERGNLDIFSG
;
A
#
# COMPACT_ATOMS: atom_id res chain seq x y z
N MET A 1 13.53 -49.80 9.10
CA MET A 1 13.51 -48.50 8.43
C MET A 1 14.96 -48.16 8.17
N ASP A 2 15.35 -48.04 6.90
CA ASP A 2 16.75 -47.81 6.52
C ASP A 2 17.05 -46.30 6.40
N GLU A 3 18.34 -45.98 6.28
CA GLU A 3 18.85 -44.61 6.21
C GLU A 3 18.27 -43.82 5.02
N PHE A 4 17.98 -44.52 3.91
CA PHE A 4 17.37 -43.94 2.73
C PHE A 4 15.92 -43.49 3.00
N GLN A 5 15.11 -44.30 3.68
CA GLN A 5 13.76 -43.92 4.09
C GLN A 5 13.74 -42.76 5.09
N LEU A 6 14.73 -42.67 5.99
CA LEU A 6 14.86 -41.54 6.93
C LEU A 6 15.19 -40.22 6.22
N GLN A 7 16.04 -40.27 5.18
CA GLN A 7 16.41 -39.08 4.42
C GLN A 7 15.23 -38.52 3.60
N GLU A 8 14.43 -39.38 3.00
CA GLU A 8 13.20 -38.98 2.29
C GLU A 8 12.18 -38.35 3.24
N GLN A 9 11.98 -38.95 4.43
CA GLN A 9 11.08 -38.39 5.44
C GLN A 9 11.56 -37.04 5.96
N LEU A 10 12.86 -36.88 6.22
CA LEU A 10 13.45 -35.61 6.64
C LEU A 10 13.32 -34.53 5.57
N SER A 11 13.53 -34.90 4.30
CA SER A 11 13.39 -33.99 3.15
C SER A 11 11.93 -33.54 2.97
N PHE A 12 10.98 -34.44 3.17
CA PHE A 12 9.55 -34.14 3.16
C PHE A 12 9.11 -33.26 4.34
N LEU A 13 9.65 -33.50 5.54
CA LEU A 13 9.40 -32.63 6.70
C LEU A 13 9.99 -31.24 6.46
N LEU A 14 11.21 -31.15 5.93
CA LEU A 14 11.87 -29.88 5.63
C LEU A 14 11.14 -29.06 4.55
N SER A 15 10.57 -29.71 3.53
CA SER A 15 9.76 -29.04 2.51
C SER A 15 8.41 -28.55 3.05
N LEU A 16 7.83 -29.25 4.03
CA LEU A 16 6.62 -28.82 4.72
C LEU A 16 6.86 -27.58 5.61
N PHE A 17 8.03 -27.47 6.25
CA PHE A 17 8.42 -26.27 7.00
C PHE A 17 8.70 -25.06 6.09
N LEU A 18 9.25 -25.26 4.89
CA LEU A 18 9.52 -24.19 3.93
C LEU A 18 8.25 -23.60 3.28
N THR A 19 7.12 -24.31 3.32
CA THR A 19 5.86 -23.87 2.69
C THR A 19 4.91 -23.15 3.65
N LEU A 20 5.21 -23.13 4.95
CA LEU A 20 4.48 -22.35 5.95
C LEU A 20 5.00 -20.91 6.01
N ALA A 21 4.81 -20.15 4.93
CA ALA A 21 4.92 -18.70 4.97
C ALA A 21 3.61 -18.12 5.54
N PHE A 22 3.59 -17.85 6.84
CA PHE A 22 2.49 -17.09 7.44
C PHE A 22 2.58 -15.65 6.95
N SER A 23 1.71 -15.28 6.00
CA SER A 23 1.39 -13.88 5.70
C SER A 23 0.46 -13.39 6.81
N ASP A 24 1.04 -12.96 7.93
CA ASP A 24 0.30 -12.50 9.12
C ASP A 24 0.08 -10.97 9.12
N ASP A 25 0.48 -10.29 8.04
CA ASP A 25 0.16 -8.87 7.87
C ASP A 25 -1.28 -8.75 7.35
N PRO A 26 -2.23 -8.22 8.13
CA PRO A 26 -3.54 -7.90 7.59
C PRO A 26 -3.37 -6.86 6.47
N ASP A 27 -4.08 -7.05 5.37
CA ASP A 27 -4.12 -6.06 4.29
C ASP A 27 -4.67 -4.75 4.85
N TYR A 28 -3.79 -3.80 5.15
CA TYR A 28 -4.17 -2.47 5.63
C TYR A 28 -4.58 -1.61 4.46
N VAL A 29 -5.83 -1.19 4.43
CA VAL A 29 -6.32 -0.22 3.44
C VAL A 29 -6.33 1.17 4.07
N TYR A 30 -5.68 2.12 3.41
CA TYR A 30 -5.74 3.53 3.78
C TYR A 30 -6.59 4.27 2.76
N THR A 31 -7.57 5.05 3.25
CA THR A 31 -8.34 5.95 2.39
C THR A 31 -8.06 7.40 2.75
N ALA A 32 -7.53 8.17 1.81
CA ALA A 32 -7.28 9.59 1.95
C ALA A 32 -8.35 10.41 1.22
N TYR A 33 -8.96 11.34 1.94
CA TYR A 33 -9.88 12.33 1.40
C TYR A 33 -9.18 13.69 1.39
N VAL A 34 -8.92 14.24 0.20
CA VAL A 34 -8.21 15.51 0.03
C VAL A 34 -9.19 16.56 -0.45
N ARG A 35 -9.44 17.59 0.37
CA ARG A 35 -10.26 18.74 -0.03
C ARG A 35 -9.37 19.89 -0.45
N THR A 36 -9.34 20.19 -1.73
CA THR A 36 -8.67 21.38 -2.24
C THR A 36 -9.49 22.61 -1.93
N GLY A 37 -8.82 23.68 -1.49
CA GLY A 37 -9.45 24.95 -1.15
C GLY A 37 -10.22 25.58 -2.32
N PHE A 38 -11.08 26.56 -2.01
CA PHE A 38 -11.92 27.25 -3.01
C PHE A 38 -11.38 28.62 -3.43
N ILE A 39 -10.24 29.07 -2.88
CA ILE A 39 -9.64 30.35 -3.26
C ILE A 39 -9.04 30.29 -4.67
N ILE A 40 -8.90 31.45 -5.31
CA ILE A 40 -8.25 31.56 -6.63
C ILE A 40 -6.82 30.99 -6.52
N LYS A 41 -6.47 30.07 -7.43
CA LYS A 41 -5.18 29.35 -7.47
C LYS A 41 -4.93 28.42 -6.27
N ALA A 42 -5.98 27.84 -5.67
CA ALA A 42 -5.82 26.81 -4.64
C ALA A 42 -5.39 25.43 -5.18
N GLY A 43 -5.61 25.16 -6.47
CA GLY A 43 -5.26 23.87 -7.09
C GLY A 43 -3.79 23.78 -7.53
N THR A 44 -3.37 22.59 -7.94
CA THR A 44 -2.00 22.30 -8.40
C THR A 44 -1.96 21.19 -9.44
N ASP A 45 -1.07 21.31 -10.42
CA ASP A 45 -0.73 20.24 -11.39
C ASP A 45 0.51 19.44 -10.96
N SER A 46 0.98 19.61 -9.72
CA SER A 46 2.16 18.91 -9.19
C SER A 46 1.79 17.54 -8.64
N THR A 47 2.76 16.61 -8.64
CA THR A 47 2.65 15.38 -7.85
C THR A 47 2.54 15.72 -6.37
N VAL A 48 1.55 15.11 -5.70
CA VAL A 48 1.34 15.24 -4.24
C VAL A 48 1.74 13.92 -3.56
N ASN A 49 2.65 14.03 -2.59
CA ASN A 49 3.15 12.91 -1.79
C ASN A 49 2.43 12.89 -0.43
N LEU A 50 2.17 11.71 0.11
CA LEU A 50 1.66 11.50 1.47
C LEU A 50 2.66 10.67 2.27
N ARG A 51 2.92 11.11 3.49
CA ARG A 51 3.82 10.45 4.43
C ARG A 51 3.12 10.31 5.77
N LEU A 52 2.95 9.08 6.25
CA LEU A 52 2.30 8.77 7.52
C LEU A 52 3.34 8.10 8.41
N TYR A 53 3.60 8.64 9.60
CA TYR A 53 4.55 8.09 10.55
C TYR A 53 3.94 7.97 11.94
N ASP A 54 4.40 6.98 12.69
CA ASP A 54 4.14 6.86 14.13
C ASP A 54 5.04 7.80 14.95
N THR A 55 4.88 7.75 16.27
CA THR A 55 5.67 8.57 17.22
C THR A 55 7.15 8.23 17.25
N TYR A 56 7.56 7.09 16.68
CA TYR A 56 8.93 6.62 16.61
C TYR A 56 9.58 6.91 15.25
N GLY A 57 8.82 7.43 14.29
CA GLY A 57 9.28 7.77 12.94
C GLY A 57 9.14 6.63 11.93
N TYR A 58 8.54 5.49 12.29
CA TYR A 58 8.24 4.42 11.35
C TYR A 58 6.95 4.73 10.60
N GLY A 59 6.92 4.43 9.31
CA GLY A 59 5.78 4.85 8.50
C GLY A 59 5.84 4.45 7.04
N ILE A 60 4.82 4.90 6.31
CA ILE A 60 4.70 4.70 4.87
C ILE A 60 4.87 6.03 4.14
N GLU A 61 5.52 5.94 2.97
CA GLU A 61 5.63 7.05 2.03
C GLU A 61 4.96 6.66 0.71
N ILE A 62 3.97 7.45 0.33
CA ILE A 62 3.30 7.41 -0.97
C ILE A 62 3.84 8.58 -1.77
N THR A 63 4.68 8.29 -2.78
CA THR A 63 5.36 9.32 -3.59
C THR A 63 4.50 9.91 -4.69
N ASN A 64 3.31 9.37 -4.93
CA ASN A 64 2.31 9.90 -5.85
C ASN A 64 0.92 9.37 -5.46
N LEU A 65 0.08 10.22 -4.86
CA LEU A 65 -1.27 9.83 -4.44
C LEU A 65 -2.17 9.39 -5.60
N GLU A 66 -2.13 10.10 -6.72
CA GLU A 66 -2.93 9.79 -7.91
C GLU A 66 -2.60 8.40 -8.44
N ALA A 67 -1.31 8.11 -8.65
CA ALA A 67 -0.86 6.83 -9.18
C ALA A 67 -1.02 5.67 -8.18
N TRP A 68 -1.00 5.95 -6.88
CA TRP A 68 -1.12 4.94 -5.83
C TRP A 68 -2.53 4.39 -5.72
N GLY A 69 -3.55 5.25 -5.74
CA GLY A 69 -4.91 4.80 -5.43
C GLY A 69 -6.03 5.75 -5.86
N GLY A 70 -5.81 6.61 -6.87
CA GLY A 70 -6.83 7.57 -7.32
C GLY A 70 -8.13 6.90 -7.77
N LEU A 71 -9.25 7.31 -7.19
CA LEU A 71 -10.59 6.71 -7.42
C LEU A 71 -11.54 7.58 -8.25
N MET A 72 -11.08 8.70 -8.80
CA MET A 72 -11.96 9.66 -9.51
C MET A 72 -12.20 9.30 -10.99
N GLY A 73 -11.56 8.25 -11.48
CA GLY A 73 -11.70 7.75 -12.85
C GLY A 73 -10.64 8.27 -13.83
N PRO A 74 -10.59 7.71 -15.05
CA PRO A 74 -9.55 8.03 -16.04
C PRO A 74 -9.69 9.46 -16.56
N GLY A 75 -8.55 10.17 -16.65
CA GLY A 75 -8.49 11.53 -17.16
C GLY A 75 -9.03 12.61 -16.21
N TYR A 76 -9.33 12.26 -14.96
CA TYR A 76 -9.71 13.22 -13.94
C TYR A 76 -8.51 14.10 -13.54
N ASN A 77 -8.71 15.42 -13.42
CA ASN A 77 -7.67 16.32 -12.92
C ASN A 77 -7.76 16.45 -11.40
N TYR A 78 -6.83 15.80 -10.70
CA TYR A 78 -6.75 15.80 -9.25
C TYR A 78 -6.25 17.14 -8.71
N PHE A 79 -6.53 17.40 -7.43
CA PHE A 79 -6.06 18.57 -6.69
C PHE A 79 -6.52 19.90 -7.29
N GLU A 80 -7.67 19.90 -7.97
CA GLU A 80 -8.26 21.11 -8.54
C GLU A 80 -9.09 21.88 -7.54
N ARG A 81 -9.17 23.20 -7.77
CA ARG A 81 -9.86 24.13 -6.86
C ARG A 81 -11.28 23.66 -6.56
N GLY A 82 -11.55 23.42 -5.27
CA GLY A 82 -12.86 23.04 -4.76
C GLY A 82 -13.16 21.54 -4.81
N ASN A 83 -12.30 20.72 -5.43
CA ASN A 83 -12.51 19.28 -5.53
C ASN A 83 -12.32 18.58 -4.18
N LEU A 84 -13.08 17.50 -4.01
CA LEU A 84 -12.85 16.48 -2.99
C LEU A 84 -12.36 15.24 -3.72
N ASP A 85 -11.08 14.94 -3.56
CA ASP A 85 -10.43 13.82 -4.22
C ASP A 85 -10.29 12.65 -3.24
N ILE A 86 -10.47 11.44 -3.76
CA ILE A 86 -10.46 10.21 -2.96
C ILE A 86 -9.37 9.29 -3.49
N PHE A 87 -8.53 8.81 -2.57
CA PHE A 87 -7.47 7.84 -2.83
C PHE A 87 -7.62 6.66 -1.89
N SER A 88 -7.50 5.43 -2.37
CA SER A 88 -7.50 4.24 -1.52
C SER A 88 -6.60 3.14 -2.06
N GLY A 89 -5.86 2.48 -1.17
CA GLY A 89 -4.99 1.35 -1.50
C GLY A 89 -4.34 0.75 -0.27
#